data_AF-A0A6G4ISE6-F1
#
_entry.id   AF-A0A6G4ISE6-F1
#
_cell.length_a   1.000
_cell.length_b   1.000
_cell.length_c   1.000
_cell.angle_alpha   90.00
_cell.angle_beta   90.00
_cell.angle_gamma   90.00
#
_symmetry.space_group_name_H-M   'P 1'
#
loop_
_entity.id
_entity.type
_entity.pdbx_description
1 polymer ?
#
loop_
_entity_poly.entity_id
_entity_poly.type
_entity_poly.pdbx_seq_one_letter_code
_entity_poly.pdbx_strand_id
1 'polypeptide(L)' 'MQSIAEKETYHLPTEHLQVFNVIKNTSNKYITKTKILNQLGYEYNSSNERWLRRVINSLVYD' A
#
# COMPACT_ATOMS: atom_id res chain seq x y z
N MET A 1 -26.34 14.27 20.16
CA MET A 1 -25.01 13.70 19.86
C MET A 1 -25.07 13.08 18.48
N GLN A 2 -24.30 13.59 17.52
CA GLN A 2 -23.68 12.86 16.40
C GLN A 2 -23.25 13.88 15.36
N SER A 3 -21.94 14.10 15.29
CA SER A 3 -21.28 14.61 14.10
C SER A 3 -20.07 13.70 13.91
N ILE A 4 -20.37 12.46 13.53
CA ILE A 4 -19.36 11.54 13.01
C ILE A 4 -19.12 12.08 11.62
N ALA A 5 -18.05 12.86 11.45
CA ALA A 5 -17.59 13.30 10.16
C ALA A 5 -17.63 12.08 9.22
N GLU A 6 -18.46 12.16 8.19
CA GLU A 6 -18.45 11.23 7.08
C GLU A 6 -17.02 11.29 6.53
N LYS A 7 -16.16 10.38 7.00
CA LYS A 7 -14.85 10.18 6.40
C LYS A 7 -15.17 9.78 4.98
N GLU A 8 -14.91 10.66 4.02
CA GLU A 8 -14.83 10.32 2.61
C GLU A 8 -14.03 9.02 2.51
N THR A 9 -14.73 7.91 2.29
CA THR A 9 -14.10 6.62 2.04
C THR A 9 -13.54 6.72 0.64
N TYR A 10 -12.29 7.18 0.54
CA TYR A 10 -11.53 7.16 -0.70
C TYR A 10 -11.56 5.73 -1.25
N HIS A 11 -12.18 5.57 -2.43
CA HIS A 11 -12.23 4.30 -3.14
C HIS A 11 -10.87 4.05 -3.80
N LEU A 12 -9.89 3.62 -3.00
CA LEU A 12 -8.60 3.20 -3.51
C LEU A 12 -8.75 1.94 -4.37
N PRO A 13 -8.06 1.84 -5.52
CA PRO A 13 -8.01 0.60 -6.28
C PRO A 13 -7.52 -0.56 -5.42
N THR A 14 -7.97 -1.78 -5.71
CA THR A 14 -7.65 -2.98 -4.91
C THR A 14 -6.16 -3.17 -4.67
N GLU A 15 -5.32 -2.86 -5.67
CA GLU A 15 -3.85 -2.93 -5.58
C GLU A 15 -3.29 -1.98 -4.51
N HIS A 16 -3.85 -0.78 -4.37
CA HIS A 16 -3.43 0.21 -3.38
C HIS A 16 -3.79 -0.27 -1.98
N LEU A 17 -4.99 -0.84 -1.80
CA LEU A 17 -5.42 -1.41 -0.53
C LEU A 17 -4.53 -2.59 -0.10
N GLN A 18 -4.13 -3.45 -1.04
CA GLN A 18 -3.24 -4.57 -0.76
C GLN A 18 -1.88 -4.08 -0.26
N VAL A 19 -1.25 -3.15 -0.98
CA VAL A 19 0.05 -2.56 -0.58
C VAL A 19 -0.09 -1.84 0.77
N PHE A 20 -1.13 -1.04 0.94
CA PHE A 20 -1.40 -0.33 2.19
C PHE A 20 -1.57 -1.29 3.37
N ASN A 21 -2.31 -2.38 3.20
CA ASN A 21 -2.51 -3.38 4.25
C ASN A 21 -1.19 -4.05 4.66
N VAL A 22 -0.31 -4.36 3.71
CA VAL A 22 1.02 -4.90 4.01
C VAL A 22 1.87 -3.91 4.81
N ILE A 23 1.86 -2.64 4.42
CA ILE A 23 2.61 -1.59 5.11
C ILE A 23 2.03 -1.35 6.52
N LYS A 24 0.70 -1.25 6.65
CA LYS A 24 0.04 -0.97 7.94
C LYS A 24 0.20 -2.11 8.94
N ASN A 25 0.22 -3.36 8.47
CA ASN A 25 0.33 -4.54 9.32
C ASN A 25 1.79 -4.91 9.67
N THR A 26 2.79 -4.15 9.20
CA THR A 26 4.18 -4.38 9.59
C THR A 26 4.45 -3.80 10.97
N SER A 27 5.05 -4.60 11.86
CA SER A 27 5.47 -4.14 13.19
C SER A 27 6.78 -3.34 13.16
N ASN A 28 7.49 -3.36 12.04
CA ASN A 28 8.80 -2.72 11.91
C ASN A 28 8.64 -1.26 11.45
N LYS A 29 9.48 -0.36 11.97
CA LYS A 29 9.52 1.04 11.52
C LYS A 29 9.81 1.17 10.01
N TYR A 30 10.55 0.22 9.45
CA TYR A 30 10.90 0.18 8.03
C TYR A 30 10.58 -1.20 7.44
N ILE A 31 10.13 -1.22 6.18
CA ILE A 31 9.88 -2.43 5.40
C ILE A 31 10.52 -2.27 4.02
N THR A 32 11.14 -3.34 3.52
CA THR A 32 11.80 -3.32 2.20
C THR A 32 10.81 -3.63 1.10
N LYS A 33 11.06 -3.10 -0.11
CA LYS A 33 10.25 -3.38 -1.30
C LYS A 33 10.14 -4.88 -1.60
N THR A 34 11.25 -5.60 -1.48
CA THR A 34 11.28 -7.07 -1.64
C THR A 34 10.36 -7.77 -0.65
N LYS A 35 10.34 -7.34 0.62
CA LYS A 35 9.45 -7.95 1.63
C LYS A 35 7.97 -7.68 1.32
N ILE A 36 7.64 -6.48 0.85
CA ILE A 36 6.28 -6.16 0.39
C ILE A 36 5.89 -7.06 -0.77
N LEU A 37 6.71 -7.16 -1.82
CA LEU A 37 6.43 -8.00 -2.98
C LEU A 37 6.28 -9.48 -2.60
N ASN A 38 7.16 -10.00 -1.75
CA ASN A 38 7.08 -11.38 -1.26
C ASN A 38 5.78 -11.65 -0.50
N GLN A 39 5.32 -10.72 0.34
CA GLN A 39 4.05 -10.86 1.08
C GLN A 39 2.81 -10.78 0.17
N LEU A 40 2.95 -10.13 -0.99
CA LEU A 40 1.92 -10.04 -2.02
C LEU A 40 1.99 -11.20 -3.04
N GLY A 41 2.98 -12.09 -2.94
CA GLY A 41 3.17 -13.22 -3.87
C GLY A 41 3.82 -12.83 -5.20
N TYR A 42 4.45 -11.66 -5.30
CA TYR A 42 5.17 -11.22 -6.48
C TYR A 42 6.65 -11.54 -6.39
N GLU A 43 7.24 -12.00 -7.50
CA GLU A 43 8.69 -12.12 -7.63
C GLU A 43 9.35 -10.74 -7.62
N TYR A 44 10.54 -10.66 -7.04
CA TYR A 44 11.36 -9.47 -7.10
C TYR A 44 12.03 -9.33 -8.48
N ASN A 45 11.44 -8.52 -9.36
CA ASN A 45 12.01 -8.11 -10.64
C ASN A 45 11.78 -6.62 -10.90
N SER A 46 12.40 -6.08 -11.95
CA SER A 46 12.36 -4.65 -12.27
C SER A 46 10.95 -4.14 -12.59
N SER A 47 10.09 -4.96 -13.20
CA SER A 47 8.71 -4.61 -13.51
C SER A 47 7.86 -4.48 -12.25
N ASN A 48 7.93 -5.47 -11.36
CA ASN A 48 7.19 -5.50 -10.10
C ASN A 48 7.69 -4.42 -9.13
N GLU A 49 8.99 -4.15 -9.10
CA GLU A 49 9.57 -3.05 -8.32
C GLU A 49 9.07 -1.68 -8.80
N ARG A 50 9.03 -1.48 -10.12
CA ARG A 50 8.48 -0.26 -10.72
C ARG A 50 6.99 -0.08 -10.44
N TRP A 51 6.21 -1.16 -10.56
CA TRP A 51 4.78 -1.16 -10.21
C TRP A 51 4.57 -0.78 -8.74
N LEU A 52 5.25 -1.44 -7.81
CA LEU A 52 5.13 -1.16 -6.38
C LEU A 52 5.49 0.31 -6.07
N ARG A 53 6.53 0.85 -6.72
CA ARG A 53 6.91 2.25 -6.55
C ARG A 53 5.81 3.21 -6.99
N ARG A 54 5.08 2.92 -8.07
CA ARG A 54 3.95 3.74 -8.53
C ARG A 54 2.80 3.70 -7.53
N VAL A 55 2.44 2.51 -7.04
CA VAL A 55 1.37 2.34 -6.06
C VAL A 55 1.72 3.07 -4.75
N ILE A 56 2.95 2.95 -4.25
CA ILE A 56 3.41 3.67 -3.05
C ILE A 56 3.37 5.18 -3.27
N ASN A 57 3.83 5.66 -4.43
CA ASN A 57 3.81 7.10 -4.72
C ASN A 57 2.37 7.63 -4.71
N SER A 58 1.43 6.91 -5.33
CA SER A 58 0.02 7.28 -5.33
C SER A 58 -0.54 7.32 -3.90
N LEU A 59 -0.23 6.32 -3.07
CA LEU A 59 -0.63 6.30 -1.65
C LEU A 59 -0.09 7.46 -0.79
N VAL A 60 0.99 8.14 -1.21
CA VAL A 60 1.65 9.20 -0.44
C VAL A 60 1.27 10.59 -0.94
N TYR A 61 1.11 10.75 -2.25
CA TYR A 61 1.01 12.07 -2.89
C TYR A 61 -0.34 12.35 -3.55
N ASP A 62 -1.13 11.33 -3.87
CA ASP A 62 -2.49 11.51 -4.40
C ASP A 62 -3.51 11.54 -3.26
#